data_AF-A0A2R6EQY1-F1
#
_entry.id   AF-A0A2R6EQY1-F1
#
_cell.length_a   1.000
_cell.length_b   1.000
_cell.length_c   1.000
_cell.angle_alpha   90.00
_cell.angle_beta   90.00
_cell.angle_gamma   90.00
#
_symmetry.space_group_name_H-M   'P 1'
#
loop_
_entity.id
_entity.type
_entity.pdbx_description
1 polymer ?
#
loop_
_entity_poly.entity_id
_entity_poly.type
_entity_poly.pdbx_seq_one_letter_code
_entity_poly.pdbx_strand_id
1 'polypeptide(L)' 'MAFAYQVLDIVIAGILAGVTTFAFASVAPRIATDMGVLFAALYYFSRNPWGGNGEAINEAVDGVYARLVPGK' A
#
# COMPACT_ATOMS: atom_id res chain seq x y z
N MET A 1 14.19 -7.71 3.34
CA MET A 1 12.86 -7.28 3.82
C MET A 1 12.52 -8.01 5.10
N ALA A 2 12.39 -7.29 6.22
CA ALA A 2 11.94 -7.90 7.46
C ALA A 2 10.46 -8.31 7.35
N PHE A 3 10.09 -9.48 7.86
CA PHE A 3 8.70 -9.99 7.86
C PHE A 3 7.68 -8.95 8.36
N ALA A 4 8.07 -8.12 9.33
CA ALA A 4 7.22 -7.05 9.87
C ALA A 4 6.83 -6.01 8.81
N TYR A 5 7.74 -5.64 7.90
CA TYR A 5 7.45 -4.68 6.84
C TYR A 5 6.52 -5.27 5.79
N GLN A 6 6.66 -6.56 5.45
CA GLN A 6 5.71 -7.24 4.56
C GLN A 6 4.30 -7.29 5.15
N VAL A 7 4.17 -7.57 6.44
CA VAL A 7 2.87 -7.52 7.13
C VAL A 7 2.27 -6.11 7.07
N LEU A 8 3.10 -5.08 7.30
CA LEU A 8 2.64 -3.70 7.26
C LEU A 8 2.20 -3.26 5.85
N ASP A 9 2.93 -3.68 4.81
CA ASP A 9 2.55 -3.47 3.41
C ASP A 9 1.19 -4.11 3.09
N ILE A 10 0.91 -5.33 3.58
CA ILE A 10 -0.38 -6.00 3.40
C ILE A 10 -1.51 -5.24 4.12
N VAL A 11 -1.26 -4.78 5.34
CA VAL A 11 -2.26 -4.01 6.11
C VAL A 11 -2.59 -2.71 5.40
N ILE A 12 -1.59 -1.96 4.91
CA ILE A 12 -1.80 -0.71 4.20
C ILE A 12 -2.51 -0.94 2.87
N ALA A 13 -2.12 -1.97 2.11
CA ALA A 13 -2.81 -2.35 0.89
C ALA A 13 -4.30 -2.68 1.15
N GLY A 14 -4.60 -3.41 2.23
CA GLY A 14 -5.98 -3.71 2.64
C GLY A 14 -6.79 -2.46 3.02
N ILE A 15 -6.18 -1.54 3.76
CA ILE A 15 -6.81 -0.25 4.11
C ILE A 15 -7.11 0.56 2.84
N LEU A 16 -6.14 0.67 1.92
CA LEU A 16 -6.31 1.38 0.66
C LEU A 16 -7.42 0.76 -0.19
N ALA A 17 -7.48 -0.57 -0.27
CA ALA A 17 -8.55 -1.26 -0.96
C ALA A 17 -9.92 -0.92 -0.35
N GLY A 18 -10.06 -1.08 0.97
CA GLY A 18 -11.32 -0.83 1.67
C GLY A 18 -11.81 0.61 1.56
N VAL A 19 -10.92 1.59 1.79
CA VAL A 19 -11.25 3.02 1.71
C VAL A 19 -11.64 3.41 0.29
N THR A 20 -10.89 2.96 -0.71
CA THR A 20 -11.19 3.27 -2.11
C THR A 20 -12.50 2.63 -2.55
N THR A 21 -12.72 1.36 -2.22
CA THR A 21 -13.99 0.68 -2.52
C THR A 21 -15.16 1.38 -1.84
N PHE A 22 -15.03 1.75 -0.57
CA PHE A 22 -16.07 2.47 0.14
C PHE A 22 -16.39 3.83 -0.51
N ALA A 23 -15.36 4.61 -0.88
CA ALA A 23 -15.55 5.91 -1.54
C ALA A 23 -16.27 5.75 -2.88
N PHE A 24 -15.85 4.81 -3.72
CA PHE A 24 -16.42 4.58 -5.03
C PHE A 24 -17.80 3.91 -5.00
N ALA A 25 -18.16 3.21 -3.92
CA ALA A 25 -19.47 2.57 -3.79
C ALA A 25 -20.65 3.56 -3.92
N SER A 26 -20.44 4.82 -3.56
CA SER A 26 -21.47 5.87 -3.61
C SER A 26 -21.75 6.43 -5.01
N VAL A 27 -20.73 6.45 -5.89
CA VAL A 27 -20.77 7.13 -7.20
C VAL A 27 -20.66 6.16 -8.38
N ALA A 28 -19.91 5.08 -8.23
CA ALA A 28 -19.64 4.11 -9.27
C ALA A 28 -19.54 2.67 -8.69
N PRO A 29 -20.65 2.14 -8.12
CA PRO A 29 -20.64 0.87 -7.38
C PRO A 29 -20.19 -0.32 -8.22
N ARG A 30 -20.43 -0.29 -9.53
CA ARG A 30 -20.04 -1.38 -10.46
C ARG A 30 -18.53 -1.59 -10.56
N ILE A 31 -17.72 -0.57 -10.28
CA ILE A 31 -16.26 -0.62 -10.37
C ILE A 31 -15.58 -0.43 -9.02
N ALA A 32 -16.34 -0.26 -7.93
CA ALA A 32 -15.79 0.14 -6.64
C ALA A 32 -14.77 -0.87 -6.09
N THR A 33 -15.06 -2.18 -6.20
CA THR A 33 -14.14 -3.24 -5.79
C THR A 33 -12.90 -3.26 -6.67
N ASP A 34 -13.05 -3.15 -7.99
CA ASP A 34 -11.94 -3.13 -8.94
C ASP A 34 -10.99 -1.96 -8.68
N MET A 35 -11.54 -0.77 -8.38
CA MET A 35 -10.77 0.39 -7.98
C MET A 35 -10.01 0.13 -6.66
N GLY A 36 -10.64 -0.51 -5.68
CA GLY A 36 -9.95 -0.89 -4.45
C GLY A 36 -8.76 -1.81 -4.70
N VAL A 37 -8.94 -2.85 -5.52
CA VAL A 37 -7.87 -3.77 -5.91
C VAL A 37 -6.77 -3.04 -6.69
N LEU A 38 -7.14 -2.15 -7.62
CA LEU A 38 -6.19 -1.35 -8.39
C LEU A 38 -5.30 -0.49 -7.47
N PHE A 39 -5.87 0.22 -6.51
CA PHE A 39 -5.11 1.08 -5.60
C PHE A 39 -4.20 0.28 -4.66
N ALA A 40 -4.65 -0.88 -4.18
CA ALA A 40 -3.80 -1.80 -3.42
C ALA A 40 -2.63 -2.32 -4.25
N ALA A 41 -2.87 -2.67 -5.52
CA ALA A 41 -1.84 -3.13 -6.45
C ALA A 41 -0.83 -2.02 -6.77
N LEU A 42 -1.29 -0.79 -7.04
CA LEU A 42 -0.43 0.37 -7.30
C LEU A 42 0.50 0.65 -6.13
N TYR A 43 -0.01 0.58 -4.90
CA TYR A 43 0.80 0.71 -3.69
C TYR A 43 1.87 -0.39 -3.62
N TYR A 44 1.48 -1.66 -3.82
CA TYR A 44 2.44 -2.77 -3.80
C TYR A 44 3.54 -2.64 -4.85
N PHE A 45 3.17 -2.24 -6.07
CA PHE A 45 4.12 -2.07 -7.16
C PHE A 45 4.99 -0.82 -7.02
N SER A 46 4.51 0.25 -6.37
CA SER A 46 5.38 1.38 -6.03
C SER A 46 6.43 1.00 -5.00
N ARG A 47 6.10 0.06 -4.09
CA ARG A 47 7.01 -0.49 -3.08
C ARG A 47 8.02 -1.48 -3.65
N ASN A 48 7.69 -2.18 -4.73
CA ASN A 48 8.57 -3.13 -5.41
C ASN A 48 8.73 -2.80 -6.90
N PRO A 49 9.31 -1.64 -7.24
CA PRO A 49 9.36 -1.18 -8.62
C PRO A 49 10.29 -2.06 -9.46
N TRP A 50 9.84 -2.43 -10.66
CA TRP A 50 10.65 -3.20 -11.63
C TRP A 50 11.64 -2.29 -12.40
N GLY A 51 12.38 -1.47 -11.66
CA GLY A 51 13.32 -0.47 -12.17
C GLY A 51 12.87 0.98 -11.95
N GLY A 52 13.81 1.87 -11.63
CA GLY A 52 13.59 3.30 -11.36
C GLY A 52 14.10 3.77 -9.99
N ASN A 53 13.85 5.03 -9.64
CA ASN A 53 14.31 5.69 -8.40
C ASN A 53 13.48 5.33 -7.15
N GLY A 54 12.91 4.11 -7.13
CA GLY A 54 12.00 3.64 -6.10
C GLY A 54 12.64 3.42 -4.74
N GLU A 55 13.97 3.26 -4.70
CA GLU A 55 14.73 3.12 -3.47
C GLU A 55 14.55 4.33 -2.54
N ALA A 56 14.62 5.56 -3.05
CA ALA A 56 14.50 6.77 -2.21
C ALA A 56 13.11 6.91 -1.58
N ILE A 57 12.05 6.56 -2.32
CA ILE A 57 10.67 6.58 -1.81
C ILE A 57 10.49 5.46 -0.78
N ASN A 58 11.03 4.28 -1.05
CA ASN A 58 10.96 3.16 -0.13
C ASN A 58 11.70 3.42 1.17
N GLU A 59 12.86 4.05 1.11
CA GLU A 59 13.66 4.40 2.29
C GLU A 59 12.93 5.40 3.19
N ALA A 60 12.22 6.37 2.60
CA ALA A 60 11.37 7.29 3.34
C ALA A 60 10.20 6.57 4.05
N VAL A 61 9.53 5.64 3.35
CA VAL A 61 8.44 4.83 3.92
C VAL A 61 8.94 3.88 5.01
N ASP A 62 10.08 3.22 4.78
CA ASP A 62 10.71 2.33 5.75
C ASP A 62 11.15 3.10 7.01
N GLY A 63 11.60 4.35 6.84
CA GLY A 63 11.87 5.27 7.96
C GLY A 63 10.62 5.59 8.80
N VAL A 64 9.43 5.64 8.18
CA VAL A 64 8.16 5.77 8.90
C VAL A 64 7.82 4.46 9.61
N TYR A 65 8.02 3.32 8.96
CA TYR A 65 7.74 2.00 9.53
C TYR A 65 8.61 1.70 10.75
N ALA A 66 9.88 2.08 10.71
CA ALA A 66 10.81 1.94 11.83
C ALA A 66 10.34 2.72 13.09
N ARG A 67 9.59 3.81 12.91
CA ARG A 67 8.98 4.56 14.02
C ARG A 67 7.72 3.89 14.57
N LEU A 68 6.97 3.19 13.73
CA LEU A 68 5.74 2.49 14.10
C LEU A 68 6.02 1.12 14.73
N VAL A 69 7.13 0.48 14.36
CA VAL A 69 7.55 -0.83 14.87
C VAL A 69 9.01 -0.76 15.37
N PRO A 70 9.28 -0.02 16.46
CA PRO A 70 10.65 0.13 16.98
C PRO A 70 11.13 -1.17 17.64
N GLY A 71 12.34 -1.64 17.30
CA GLY A 71 13.00 -2.76 17.98
C GLY A 71 13.21 -4.05 17.17
N LYS A 72 13.20 -3.98 15.84
CA LYS A 72 13.78 -5.00 14.96
C LYS A 72 14.74 -4.37 13.97
#